data_AF-A0A6M0G7Q4-F1
#
_entry.id   AF-A0A6M0G7Q4-F1
#
_cell.length_a   1.000
_cell.length_b   1.000
_cell.length_c   1.000
_cell.angle_alpha   90.00
_cell.angle_beta   90.00
_cell.angle_gamma   90.00
#
_symmetry.space_group_name_H-M   'P 1'
#
loop_
_entity.id
_entity.type
_entity.pdbx_description
1 polymer ?
#
loop_
_entity_poly.entity_id
_entity_poly.type
_entity_poly.pdbx_seq_one_letter_code
_entity_poly.pdbx_strand_id
1 'polypeptide(L)'
;MRTAFRLRFPSLEGLGVGSSLEGLGVGSSLEGLGVGFASCLLPPVPLLGGVRGGFCLLPPASCLLPPAFCLLLLVSPATAIAGPVSQEQLVEIEQLWQNSTHALADVNCSTCHQQQESKALIFKPTHESCVSCHDVEVETFLLGKHGIRLNEKLSPLTPAMAKIPMKESALAKQMNCNTCHDVHAVDTVVAAVDSCLSCHNDSHSLNYKQSQHSKLFLAEGKLPRPSVESVTCATCHLPRQENDVKVFVNHNNTYNLLPRDRMVKEVCMNCHGMEYSFNSIFDDELVEANFDSSPQLHLETIELVRQLEKRRAKQNAQD
;
A
#
# COMPACT_ATOMS: atom_id res chain seq x y z
N MET A 1 -12.64 49.60 18.50
CA MET A 1 -12.87 49.52 17.05
C MET A 1 -12.54 48.08 16.65
N ARG A 2 -13.42 47.05 16.72
CA ARG A 2 -14.70 46.80 16.04
C ARG A 2 -14.70 47.10 14.54
N THR A 3 -14.35 46.08 13.75
CA THR A 3 -14.89 45.89 12.40
C THR A 3 -14.95 44.39 12.12
N ALA A 4 -16.16 43.83 12.19
CA ALA A 4 -16.48 42.47 11.78
C ALA A 4 -16.86 42.50 10.29
N PHE A 5 -16.22 41.65 9.49
CA PHE A 5 -16.58 41.47 8.09
C PHE A 5 -17.66 40.37 8.01
N ARG A 6 -18.91 40.78 7.82
CA ARG A 6 -20.05 39.91 7.50
C ARG A 6 -20.00 39.62 6.00
N LEU A 7 -19.76 38.37 5.61
CA LEU A 7 -20.08 37.90 4.27
C LEU A 7 -21.54 37.45 4.23
N ARG A 8 -22.26 37.98 3.25
CA ARG A 8 -23.70 37.84 3.03
C ARG A 8 -23.88 36.83 1.89
N PHE A 9 -24.43 35.66 2.18
CA PHE A 9 -24.83 34.67 1.18
C PHE A 9 -26.20 35.06 0.59
N PRO A 10 -26.44 34.89 -0.73
CA PRO A 10 -27.78 35.00 -1.29
C PRO A 10 -28.64 33.77 -0.97
N SER A 11 -29.90 34.05 -0.63
CA SER A 11 -30.96 33.11 -0.31
C SER A 11 -31.37 32.25 -1.51
N LEU A 12 -31.52 30.94 -1.29
CA LEU A 12 -32.33 30.05 -2.12
C LEU A 12 -33.32 29.32 -1.20
N GLU A 13 -34.42 30.01 -0.87
CA GLU A 13 -35.66 29.39 -0.42
C GLU A 13 -36.46 28.96 -1.64
N GLY A 14 -36.92 27.70 -1.66
CA GLY A 14 -37.98 27.27 -2.57
C GLY A 14 -37.81 25.87 -3.12
N LEU A 15 -38.16 24.85 -2.31
CA LEU A 15 -39.06 23.74 -2.67
C LEU A 15 -39.01 22.72 -1.52
N GLY A 16 -40.02 22.80 -0.65
CA GLY A 16 -40.23 21.84 0.41
C GLY A 16 -40.86 20.56 -0.13
N VAL A 17 -40.42 19.43 0.42
CA VAL A 17 -41.26 18.26 0.61
C VAL A 17 -40.90 17.69 1.97
N GLY A 18 -41.83 17.78 2.91
CA GLY A 18 -41.70 17.18 4.23
C GLY A 18 -42.18 15.73 4.23
N SER A 19 -41.59 14.92 5.09
CA SER A 19 -42.30 13.84 5.76
C SER A 19 -41.52 13.39 7.00
N SER A 20 -42.25 13.38 8.11
CA SER A 20 -41.87 13.02 9.47
C SER A 20 -41.19 11.67 9.59
N LEU A 21 -40.22 11.60 10.52
CA LEU A 21 -40.11 10.49 11.45
C LEU A 21 -39.63 11.04 12.81
N GLU A 22 -40.57 11.15 13.74
CA GLU A 22 -40.35 11.03 15.19
C GLU A 22 -39.62 9.68 15.40
N GLY A 23 -38.60 9.51 16.25
CA GLY A 23 -38.36 10.06 17.57
C GLY A 23 -37.98 8.88 18.44
N LEU A 24 -36.74 8.80 18.93
CA LEU A 24 -36.34 8.00 20.09
C LEU A 24 -35.04 8.59 20.62
N GLY A 25 -35.16 9.38 21.69
CA GLY A 25 -34.04 9.84 22.50
C GLY A 25 -33.83 8.91 23.69
N VAL A 26 -32.57 8.70 24.04
CA VAL A 26 -32.06 8.33 25.38
C VAL A 26 -30.60 8.84 25.35
N GLY A 27 -30.10 9.72 26.21
CA GLY A 27 -30.36 9.94 27.62
C GLY A 27 -29.02 9.75 28.35
N SER A 28 -28.33 10.84 28.59
CA SER A 28 -27.04 10.92 29.31
C SER A 28 -27.21 10.60 30.80
N SER A 29 -26.28 9.88 31.42
CA SER A 29 -25.88 10.12 32.83
C SER A 29 -24.55 9.45 33.19
N LEU A 30 -23.78 10.22 33.96
CA LEU A 30 -22.54 9.91 34.66
C LEU A 30 -22.81 9.17 35.98
N GLU A 31 -21.83 8.38 36.41
CA GLU A 31 -21.45 7.92 37.78
C GLU A 31 -20.65 6.61 37.58
N GLY A 32 -19.50 6.28 38.16
CA GLY A 32 -18.84 6.69 39.39
C GLY A 32 -18.47 5.42 40.18
N LEU A 33 -17.16 5.23 40.47
CA LEU A 33 -16.55 4.36 41.51
C LEU A 33 -16.33 2.85 41.23
N GLY A 34 -15.14 2.36 41.64
CA GLY A 34 -14.98 0.96 42.06
C GLY A 34 -13.62 0.31 41.80
N VAL A 35 -12.62 0.62 42.62
CA VAL A 35 -11.34 -0.11 42.71
C VAL A 35 -11.58 -1.45 43.42
N GLY A 36 -11.03 -2.56 42.92
CA GLY A 36 -11.19 -3.89 43.56
C GLY A 36 -10.04 -4.84 43.25
N PHE A 37 -9.10 -4.94 44.18
CA PHE A 37 -8.06 -5.97 44.27
C PHE A 37 -8.69 -7.34 44.54
N ALA A 38 -8.20 -8.39 43.87
CA ALA A 38 -8.39 -9.77 44.31
C ALA A 38 -7.05 -10.52 44.28
N SER A 39 -6.47 -10.66 45.47
CA SER A 39 -5.39 -11.58 45.81
C SER A 39 -5.85 -13.03 45.72
N CYS A 40 -5.01 -13.93 45.20
CA CYS A 40 -5.05 -15.34 45.55
C CYS A 40 -3.65 -15.82 45.94
N LEU A 41 -3.56 -16.26 47.19
CA LEU A 41 -2.41 -16.85 47.87
C LEU A 41 -2.29 -18.36 47.52
N LEU A 42 -1.08 -18.78 47.10
CA LEU A 42 -0.24 -19.93 47.54
C LEU A 42 -0.89 -21.28 47.93
N PRO A 43 -0.26 -22.45 47.64
CA PRO A 43 0.99 -22.88 48.31
C PRO A 43 2.01 -23.71 47.48
N PRO A 44 3.18 -24.07 48.06
CA PRO A 44 4.39 -24.54 47.34
C PRO A 44 4.78 -26.04 47.53
N VAL A 45 5.57 -26.57 46.56
CA VAL A 45 6.67 -27.58 46.65
C VAL A 45 6.32 -29.03 47.06
N PRO A 46 6.85 -30.08 46.36
CA PRO A 46 8.09 -30.75 46.83
C PRO A 46 9.11 -31.11 45.74
N LEU A 47 10.39 -30.95 46.12
CA LEU A 47 11.55 -31.69 45.62
C LEU A 47 11.50 -33.14 46.14
N LEU A 48 11.86 -34.12 45.31
CA LEU A 48 12.68 -35.32 45.65
C LEU A 48 12.66 -36.37 44.53
N GLY A 49 13.80 -37.04 44.33
CA GLY A 49 13.83 -38.43 43.88
C GLY A 49 14.36 -38.66 42.47
N GLY A 50 15.60 -39.14 42.37
CA GLY A 50 16.22 -39.53 41.11
C GLY A 50 15.84 -40.93 40.59
N VAL A 51 16.73 -41.42 39.74
CA VAL A 51 17.01 -42.83 39.39
C VAL A 51 16.53 -43.31 37.99
N ARG A 52 17.50 -43.91 37.28
CA ARG A 52 17.47 -44.84 36.13
C ARG A 52 17.21 -44.22 34.76
N GLY A 53 18.14 -44.28 33.80
CA GLY A 53 18.96 -45.45 33.44
C GLY A 53 18.16 -46.34 32.50
N GLY A 54 17.85 -45.82 31.31
CA GLY A 54 17.18 -46.57 30.24
C GLY A 54 18.18 -47.45 29.51
N PHE A 55 18.15 -48.75 29.82
CA PHE A 55 18.75 -49.81 29.02
C PHE A 55 18.05 -49.87 27.66
N CYS A 56 18.80 -49.63 26.58
CA CYS A 56 18.38 -50.03 25.23
C CYS A 56 19.01 -51.40 24.95
N LEU A 57 18.18 -52.45 24.92
CA LEU A 57 18.53 -53.81 24.55
C LEU A 57 18.30 -53.97 23.04
N LEU A 58 19.36 -54.10 22.24
CA LEU A 58 19.38 -54.79 20.94
C LEU A 58 20.85 -55.21 20.63
N PRO A 59 21.08 -56.36 19.97
CA PRO A 59 22.36 -57.10 20.00
C PRO A 59 23.41 -56.59 18.99
N PRO A 60 24.70 -56.96 19.15
CA PRO A 60 25.78 -56.42 18.34
C PRO A 60 25.90 -57.18 17.02
N ALA A 61 25.72 -56.45 15.91
CA ALA A 61 26.20 -56.89 14.60
C ALA A 61 27.28 -55.91 14.13
N SER A 62 28.46 -56.48 13.95
CA SER A 62 29.73 -55.88 13.57
C SER A 62 29.62 -54.89 12.41
N CYS A 63 29.99 -53.63 12.63
CA CYS A 63 30.42 -52.71 11.59
C CYS A 63 31.68 -51.99 12.06
N LEU A 64 32.82 -52.47 11.55
CA LEU A 64 34.13 -51.85 11.67
C LEU A 64 34.20 -50.67 10.69
N LEU A 65 34.09 -49.44 11.20
CA LEU A 65 34.56 -48.24 10.50
C LEU A 65 35.35 -47.36 11.50
N PRO A 66 36.47 -46.74 11.07
CA PRO A 66 37.46 -46.12 11.95
C PRO A 66 36.98 -44.78 12.53
N PRO A 67 37.59 -44.30 13.65
CA PRO A 67 37.18 -43.09 14.33
C PRO A 67 37.78 -41.88 13.59
N ALA A 68 37.10 -41.41 12.55
CA ALA A 68 37.41 -40.13 11.94
C ALA A 68 36.18 -39.23 12.05
N PHE A 69 36.35 -38.12 12.77
CA PHE A 69 35.51 -36.93 12.66
C PHE A 69 34.03 -37.09 13.03
N CYS A 70 33.75 -37.35 14.31
CA CYS A 70 32.48 -36.91 14.90
C CYS A 70 32.66 -35.47 15.43
N LEU A 71 32.79 -34.52 14.50
CA LEU A 71 32.75 -33.09 14.80
C LEU A 71 31.28 -32.72 15.00
N LEU A 72 30.89 -32.48 16.25
CA LEU A 72 29.61 -31.86 16.60
C LEU A 72 29.49 -30.51 15.88
N LEU A 73 28.77 -30.50 14.74
CA LEU A 73 28.32 -29.28 14.11
C LEU A 73 27.20 -28.68 14.96
N LEU A 74 27.60 -27.85 15.93
CA LEU A 74 26.73 -26.82 16.50
C LEU A 74 26.41 -25.82 15.39
N VAL A 75 25.38 -26.12 14.61
CA VAL A 75 24.78 -25.16 13.68
C VAL A 75 24.09 -24.11 14.53
N SER A 76 24.83 -23.05 14.86
CA SER A 76 24.23 -21.82 15.35
C SER A 76 23.31 -21.29 14.26
N PRO A 77 22.10 -20.79 14.58
CA PRO A 77 21.27 -20.13 13.59
C PRO A 77 22.04 -18.87 13.17
N ALA A 78 22.57 -18.89 11.94
CA ALA A 78 23.10 -17.70 11.32
C ALA A 78 21.95 -16.70 11.21
N THR A 79 21.87 -15.78 12.15
CA THR A 79 21.18 -14.52 11.95
C THR A 79 21.88 -13.87 10.76
N ALA A 80 21.17 -13.75 9.64
CA ALA A 80 21.67 -13.05 8.47
C ALA A 80 21.83 -11.57 8.83
N ILE A 81 22.99 -11.21 9.38
CA ILE A 81 23.41 -9.82 9.50
C ILE A 81 23.61 -9.34 8.06
N ALA A 82 22.80 -8.35 7.64
CA ALA A 82 23.02 -7.68 6.36
C ALA A 82 24.49 -7.26 6.30
N GLY A 83 25.20 -7.69 5.26
CA GLY A 83 26.62 -7.35 5.09
C GLY A 83 26.83 -5.84 5.12
N PRO A 84 28.02 -5.37 5.54
CA PRO A 84 28.33 -3.95 5.54
C PRO A 84 28.21 -3.37 4.11
N VAL A 85 27.63 -2.18 4.00
CA VAL A 85 27.59 -1.41 2.75
C VAL A 85 29.04 -1.11 2.33
N SER A 86 29.41 -1.41 1.09
CA SER A 86 30.77 -1.16 0.59
C SER A 86 31.03 0.34 0.42
N GLN A 87 32.31 0.72 0.33
CA GLN A 87 32.67 2.12 0.12
C GLN A 87 32.14 2.65 -1.21
N GLU A 88 32.15 1.83 -2.25
CA GLU A 88 31.61 2.16 -3.57
C GLU A 88 30.10 2.39 -3.50
N GLN A 89 29.36 1.52 -2.79
CA GLN A 89 27.93 1.68 -2.57
C GLN A 89 27.60 2.96 -1.80
N LEU A 90 28.43 3.32 -0.81
CA LEU A 90 28.25 4.58 -0.08
C LEU A 90 28.44 5.80 -0.98
N VAL A 91 29.44 5.79 -1.87
CA VAL A 91 29.67 6.87 -2.83
C VAL A 91 28.48 7.00 -3.79
N GLU A 92 27.93 5.88 -4.27
CA GLU A 92 26.75 5.89 -5.14
C GLU A 92 25.51 6.46 -4.42
N ILE A 93 25.25 6.00 -3.19
CA ILE A 93 24.14 6.52 -2.37
C ILE A 93 24.29 8.01 -2.11
N GLU A 94 25.50 8.48 -1.82
CA GLU A 94 25.78 9.90 -1.61
C GLU A 94 25.50 10.71 -2.89
N GLN A 95 25.93 10.23 -4.05
CA GLN A 95 25.68 10.88 -5.34
C GLN A 95 24.19 10.95 -5.69
N LEU A 96 23.43 9.88 -5.42
CA LEU A 96 21.99 9.89 -5.57
C LEU A 96 21.37 10.94 -4.64
N TRP A 97 21.70 10.87 -3.34
CA TRP A 97 21.14 11.75 -2.33
C TRP A 97 21.44 13.22 -2.61
N GLN A 98 22.67 13.56 -3.01
CA GLN A 98 23.09 14.95 -3.28
C GLN A 98 22.20 15.64 -4.33
N ASN A 99 21.62 14.87 -5.26
CA ASN A 99 20.74 15.39 -6.30
C ASN A 99 19.24 15.23 -5.96
N SER A 100 18.92 14.67 -4.79
CA SER A 100 17.56 14.36 -4.34
C SER A 100 16.79 15.58 -3.86
N THR A 101 15.44 15.50 -3.89
CA THR A 101 14.58 16.49 -3.24
C THR A 101 14.80 16.53 -1.72
N HIS A 102 15.24 15.41 -1.12
CA HIS A 102 15.61 15.38 0.29
C HIS A 102 16.82 16.28 0.57
N ALA A 103 17.88 16.21 -0.24
CA ALA A 103 19.03 17.11 -0.10
C ALA A 103 18.64 18.57 -0.34
N LEU A 104 17.78 18.85 -1.33
CA LEU A 104 17.26 20.20 -1.59
C LEU A 104 16.40 20.75 -0.44
N ALA A 105 15.82 19.87 0.37
CA ALA A 105 15.03 20.22 1.55
C ALA A 105 15.83 20.13 2.87
N ASP A 106 17.16 20.12 2.79
CA ASP A 106 18.08 20.02 3.94
C ASP A 106 17.90 18.76 4.80
N VAL A 107 17.31 17.69 4.25
CA VAL A 107 17.19 16.37 4.89
C VAL A 107 18.48 15.59 4.66
N ASN A 108 19.26 15.39 5.73
CA ASN A 108 20.54 14.66 5.68
C ASN A 108 20.42 13.20 6.14
N CYS A 109 21.51 12.43 6.03
CA CYS A 109 21.54 11.00 6.34
C CYS A 109 21.06 10.69 7.77
N SER A 110 21.45 11.52 8.74
CA SER A 110 21.10 11.31 10.15
C SER A 110 19.61 11.52 10.42
N THR A 111 18.89 12.29 9.59
CA THR A 111 17.45 12.47 9.72
C THR A 111 16.70 11.13 9.66
N CYS A 112 17.16 10.18 8.83
CA CYS A 112 16.54 8.86 8.70
C CYS A 112 17.33 7.76 9.43
N HIS A 113 18.67 7.83 9.37
CA HIS A 113 19.54 6.77 9.85
C HIS A 113 20.02 6.97 11.29
N GLN A 114 19.57 7.98 12.04
CA GLN A 114 20.00 8.19 13.42
C GLN A 114 18.82 8.25 14.39
N GLN A 115 18.87 7.45 15.45
CA GLN A 115 17.92 7.57 16.56
C GLN A 115 18.08 8.92 17.27
N GLN A 116 16.96 9.58 17.55
CA GLN A 116 16.97 10.97 18.04
C GLN A 116 17.66 11.11 19.40
N GLU A 117 17.37 10.20 20.35
CA GLU A 117 17.90 10.24 21.71
C GLU A 117 19.28 9.59 21.81
N SER A 118 19.40 8.32 21.40
CA SER A 118 20.62 7.54 21.57
C SER A 118 21.72 7.86 20.57
N LYS A 119 21.39 8.60 19.50
CA LYS A 119 22.28 8.85 18.36
C LYS A 119 22.79 7.59 17.65
N ALA A 120 22.18 6.44 17.95
CA ALA A 120 22.54 5.16 17.36
C ALA A 120 22.16 5.11 15.88
N LEU A 121 22.98 4.42 15.07
CA LEU A 121 22.74 4.21 13.66
C LEU A 121 21.59 3.22 13.44
N ILE A 122 20.64 3.60 12.59
CA ILE A 122 19.54 2.78 12.08
C ILE A 122 19.94 2.32 10.68
N PHE A 123 20.31 1.06 10.53
CA PHE A 123 20.74 0.54 9.21
C PHE A 123 19.61 0.49 8.18
N LYS A 124 18.38 0.18 8.64
CA LYS A 124 17.19 0.07 7.81
C LYS A 124 16.05 0.87 8.42
N PRO A 125 15.90 2.15 8.05
CA PRO A 125 14.77 2.95 8.46
C PRO A 125 13.45 2.25 8.12
N THR A 126 12.46 2.41 9.00
CA THR A 126 11.09 1.93 8.78
C THR A 126 10.22 3.07 8.26
N HIS A 127 8.94 2.80 7.99
CA HIS A 127 7.98 3.84 7.61
C HIS A 127 7.81 4.92 8.69
N GLU A 128 8.20 4.65 9.94
CA GLU A 128 8.18 5.61 11.04
C GLU A 128 9.11 6.80 10.78
N SER A 129 10.21 6.61 10.05
CA SER A 129 11.11 7.70 9.66
C SER A 129 10.47 8.65 8.64
N CYS A 130 9.47 8.19 7.90
CA CYS A 130 8.83 8.94 6.82
C CYS A 130 7.65 9.79 7.31
N VAL A 131 6.95 9.37 8.36
CA VAL A 131 5.63 9.90 8.76
C VAL A 131 5.65 11.38 9.14
N SER A 132 6.79 11.91 9.58
CA SER A 132 6.92 13.32 9.98
C SER A 132 6.81 14.30 8.80
N CYS A 133 7.06 13.83 7.57
CA CYS A 133 6.98 14.65 6.34
C CYS A 133 6.01 14.08 5.30
N HIS A 134 5.79 12.76 5.30
CA HIS A 134 4.96 12.01 4.36
C HIS A 134 3.80 11.31 5.08
N ASP A 135 3.09 12.06 5.92
CA ASP A 135 2.02 11.56 6.77
C ASP A 135 0.92 10.84 5.97
N VAL A 136 0.39 11.51 4.95
CA VAL A 136 -0.69 10.99 4.10
C VAL A 136 -0.22 9.78 3.29
N GLU A 137 0.99 9.82 2.74
CA GLU A 137 1.53 8.69 1.97
C GLU A 137 1.78 7.47 2.87
N VAL A 138 2.32 7.66 4.08
CA VAL A 138 2.50 6.56 5.04
C VAL A 138 1.16 6.01 5.50
N GLU A 139 0.21 6.87 5.87
CA GLU A 139 -1.13 6.45 6.30
C GLU A 139 -1.81 5.63 5.21
N THR A 140 -1.88 6.15 3.99
CA THR A 140 -2.54 5.45 2.89
C THR A 140 -1.83 4.16 2.48
N PHE A 141 -0.50 4.13 2.50
CA PHE A 141 0.28 2.90 2.27
C PHE A 141 -0.10 1.80 3.28
N LEU A 142 -0.15 2.15 4.57
CA LEU A 142 -0.52 1.23 5.65
C LEU A 142 -1.95 0.70 5.53
N LEU A 143 -2.84 1.40 4.83
CA LEU A 143 -4.21 0.93 4.57
C LEU A 143 -4.33 0.03 3.33
N GLY A 144 -3.30 -0.04 2.48
CA GLY A 144 -3.29 -0.88 1.28
C GLY A 144 -2.78 -2.29 1.54
N LYS A 145 -3.07 -3.24 0.63
CA LYS A 145 -2.56 -4.63 0.74
C LYS A 145 -1.04 -4.71 0.87
N HIS A 146 -0.31 -3.74 0.30
CA HIS A 146 1.16 -3.69 0.41
C HIS A 146 1.67 -3.29 1.81
N GLY A 147 0.95 -2.44 2.54
CA GLY A 147 1.37 -1.92 3.84
C GLY A 147 0.60 -2.48 5.05
N ILE A 148 -0.60 -3.04 4.86
CA ILE A 148 -1.50 -3.45 5.95
C ILE A 148 -0.87 -4.41 6.96
N ARG A 149 0.06 -5.26 6.52
CA ARG A 149 0.77 -6.15 7.43
C ARG A 149 1.61 -5.39 8.46
N LEU A 150 2.25 -4.29 8.04
CA LEU A 150 3.02 -3.44 8.94
C LEU A 150 2.11 -2.70 9.91
N ASN A 151 0.93 -2.26 9.44
CA ASN A 151 -0.10 -1.65 10.30
C ASN A 151 -0.55 -2.59 11.43
N GLU A 152 -0.68 -3.88 11.11
CA GLU A 152 -1.00 -4.94 12.07
C GLU A 152 0.21 -5.48 12.85
N LYS A 153 1.37 -4.81 12.78
CA LYS A 153 2.62 -5.19 13.46
C LYS A 153 3.11 -6.60 13.09
N LEU A 154 2.81 -7.04 11.87
CA LEU A 154 3.30 -8.29 11.30
C LEU A 154 4.54 -8.03 10.43
N SER A 155 5.19 -9.12 10.00
CA SER A 155 6.28 -9.02 9.03
C SER A 155 5.83 -8.36 7.72
N PRO A 156 6.71 -7.62 7.02
CA PRO A 156 6.42 -7.04 5.71
C PRO A 156 5.82 -8.07 4.74
N LEU A 157 4.97 -7.60 3.82
CA LEU A 157 4.50 -8.45 2.72
C LEU A 157 5.71 -8.88 1.87
N THR A 158 5.72 -10.15 1.43
CA THR A 158 6.60 -10.61 0.36
C THR A 158 5.78 -11.22 -0.76
N PRO A 159 6.28 -11.23 -2.02
CA PRO A 159 5.57 -11.88 -3.13
C PRO A 159 5.28 -13.37 -2.90
N ALA A 160 6.05 -14.09 -2.07
CA ALA A 160 5.75 -15.47 -1.67
C ALA A 160 4.40 -15.64 -0.94
N MET A 161 3.86 -14.56 -0.37
CA MET A 161 2.56 -14.58 0.32
C MET A 161 1.40 -14.21 -0.60
N ALA A 162 1.67 -13.77 -1.83
CA ALA A 162 0.66 -13.30 -2.75
C ALA A 162 -0.20 -14.44 -3.29
N LYS A 163 -1.47 -14.13 -3.61
CA LYS A 163 -2.42 -15.07 -4.23
C LYS A 163 -2.60 -14.80 -5.73
N ILE A 164 -1.62 -14.15 -6.35
CA ILE A 164 -1.57 -13.85 -7.78
C ILE A 164 -0.18 -14.25 -8.30
N PRO A 165 -0.02 -14.47 -9.62
CA PRO A 165 1.28 -14.76 -10.20
C PRO A 165 2.32 -13.69 -9.88
N MET A 166 3.46 -14.12 -9.35
CA MET A 166 4.59 -13.27 -8.98
C MET A 166 5.88 -13.84 -9.59
N LYS A 167 6.91 -13.00 -9.73
CA LYS A 167 8.23 -13.43 -10.20
C LYS A 167 8.98 -14.21 -9.12
N GLU A 168 9.53 -15.35 -9.52
CA GLU A 168 10.31 -16.23 -8.64
C GLU A 168 11.50 -15.49 -7.99
N SER A 169 12.19 -14.65 -8.77
CA SER A 169 13.33 -13.85 -8.30
C SER A 169 12.97 -12.82 -7.22
N ALA A 170 11.68 -12.54 -7.01
CA ALA A 170 11.20 -11.53 -6.07
C ALA A 170 10.55 -12.12 -4.81
N LEU A 171 10.39 -13.44 -4.68
CA LEU A 171 9.60 -14.07 -3.61
C LEU A 171 9.98 -13.67 -2.19
N ALA A 172 11.27 -13.40 -1.95
CA ALA A 172 11.80 -12.99 -0.64
C ALA A 172 11.87 -11.46 -0.45
N LYS A 173 11.53 -10.65 -1.46
CA LYS A 173 11.61 -9.18 -1.39
C LYS A 173 10.57 -8.66 -0.40
N GLN A 174 11.03 -7.94 0.62
CA GLN A 174 10.16 -7.32 1.62
C GLN A 174 9.61 -5.99 1.12
N MET A 175 8.30 -5.83 1.20
CA MET A 175 7.60 -4.60 0.82
C MET A 175 7.74 -3.52 1.89
N ASN A 176 8.23 -2.34 1.48
CA ASN A 176 8.40 -1.13 2.29
C ASN A 176 8.42 0.11 1.38
N CYS A 177 8.58 1.31 1.97
CA CYS A 177 8.60 2.57 1.22
C CYS A 177 9.70 2.66 0.15
N ASN A 178 10.83 1.97 0.32
CA ASN A 178 11.94 1.95 -0.63
C ASN A 178 11.81 0.83 -1.70
N THR A 179 10.65 0.16 -1.76
CA THR A 179 10.45 -0.97 -2.70
C THR A 179 10.08 -0.50 -4.11
N CYS A 180 9.43 0.66 -4.21
CA CYS A 180 8.91 1.20 -5.46
C CYS A 180 9.78 2.33 -6.03
N HIS A 181 10.23 3.25 -5.19
CA HIS A 181 11.14 4.35 -5.55
C HIS A 181 12.31 4.37 -4.59
N ASP A 182 13.49 4.78 -5.07
CA ASP A 182 14.66 4.96 -4.21
C ASP A 182 14.51 6.24 -3.40
N VAL A 183 14.58 6.13 -2.08
CA VAL A 183 14.51 7.27 -1.15
C VAL A 183 15.72 8.21 -1.26
N HIS A 184 16.83 7.75 -1.84
CA HIS A 184 18.00 8.58 -2.10
C HIS A 184 17.96 9.25 -3.47
N ALA A 185 17.02 8.93 -4.36
CA ALA A 185 16.97 9.50 -5.71
C ALA A 185 15.76 10.44 -5.91
N VAL A 186 15.79 11.26 -6.97
CA VAL A 186 14.61 12.01 -7.45
C VAL A 186 13.71 11.23 -8.40
N ASP A 187 14.20 10.12 -8.93
CA ASP A 187 13.57 9.46 -10.06
C ASP A 187 12.40 8.58 -9.60
N THR A 188 11.19 9.01 -9.96
CA THR A 188 9.94 8.27 -9.69
C THR A 188 9.38 7.58 -10.93
N VAL A 189 10.03 7.72 -12.09
CA VAL A 189 9.62 7.03 -13.33
C VAL A 189 9.73 5.52 -13.16
N VAL A 190 10.78 5.04 -12.49
CA VAL A 190 10.93 3.61 -12.20
C VAL A 190 9.75 3.08 -11.37
N ALA A 191 9.25 3.88 -10.41
CA ALA A 191 8.09 3.53 -9.61
C ALA A 191 6.77 3.51 -10.39
N ALA A 192 6.72 4.15 -11.55
CA ALA A 192 5.50 4.27 -12.34
C ALA A 192 5.07 2.94 -12.96
N VAL A 193 6.03 2.10 -13.36
CA VAL A 193 5.79 0.81 -14.05
C VAL A 193 6.79 -0.25 -13.61
N ASP A 194 8.08 0.01 -13.75
CA ASP A 194 9.12 -1.03 -13.69
C ASP A 194 9.24 -1.66 -12.30
N SER A 195 9.08 -0.89 -11.23
CA SER A 195 9.06 -1.43 -9.87
C SER A 195 7.88 -2.36 -9.62
N CYS A 196 6.71 -2.09 -10.20
CA CYS A 196 5.56 -2.98 -10.12
C CYS A 196 5.88 -4.31 -10.82
N LEU A 197 6.39 -4.22 -12.04
CA LEU A 197 6.79 -5.37 -12.86
C LEU A 197 8.05 -6.07 -12.33
N SER A 198 8.76 -5.54 -11.34
CA SER A 198 9.85 -6.25 -10.68
C SER A 198 9.33 -7.44 -9.83
N CYS A 199 8.06 -7.41 -9.43
CA CYS A 199 7.41 -8.46 -8.65
C CYS A 199 6.22 -9.09 -9.37
N HIS A 200 5.33 -8.28 -9.95
CA HIS A 200 4.11 -8.75 -10.60
C HIS A 200 4.40 -9.51 -11.88
N ASN A 201 3.66 -10.61 -12.08
CA ASN A 201 3.82 -11.50 -13.23
C ASN A 201 2.47 -12.06 -13.73
N ASP A 202 1.36 -11.41 -13.38
CA ASP A 202 0.02 -11.72 -13.88
C ASP A 202 -0.18 -11.16 -15.29
N SER A 203 -1.12 -11.72 -16.06
CA SER A 203 -1.25 -11.37 -17.48
C SER A 203 -1.70 -9.92 -17.68
N HIS A 204 -2.62 -9.40 -16.87
CA HIS A 204 -2.91 -7.95 -16.79
C HIS A 204 -1.65 -7.07 -16.68
N SER A 205 -0.76 -7.36 -15.73
CA SER A 205 0.47 -6.56 -15.55
C SER A 205 1.43 -6.69 -16.74
N LEU A 206 1.58 -7.89 -17.30
CA LEU A 206 2.48 -8.16 -18.42
C LEU A 206 1.97 -7.55 -19.74
N ASN A 207 0.66 -7.39 -19.89
CA ASN A 207 0.04 -6.78 -21.06
C ASN A 207 0.19 -5.25 -21.12
N TYR A 208 0.54 -4.58 -19.99
CA TYR A 208 0.70 -3.11 -19.96
C TYR A 208 1.57 -2.58 -21.10
N LYS A 209 2.72 -3.23 -21.38
CA LYS A 209 3.67 -2.77 -22.41
C LYS A 209 3.10 -2.80 -23.84
N GLN A 210 2.02 -3.54 -24.06
CA GLN A 210 1.35 -3.63 -25.37
C GLN A 210 0.19 -2.63 -25.49
N SER A 211 -0.27 -2.08 -24.37
CA SER A 211 -1.38 -1.12 -24.31
C SER A 211 -1.08 0.20 -25.01
N GLN A 212 -2.15 0.91 -25.40
CA GLN A 212 -2.03 2.27 -25.93
C GLN A 212 -1.48 3.25 -24.87
N HIS A 213 -1.83 3.05 -23.59
CA HIS A 213 -1.30 3.83 -22.48
C HIS A 213 0.22 3.75 -22.37
N SER A 214 0.80 2.55 -22.47
CA SER A 214 2.26 2.40 -22.44
C SER A 214 2.91 3.03 -23.66
N LYS A 215 2.29 2.98 -24.85
CA LYS A 215 2.86 3.62 -26.05
C LYS A 215 2.94 5.14 -25.89
N LEU A 216 1.90 5.76 -25.33
CA LEU A 216 1.89 7.20 -25.04
C LEU A 216 2.92 7.56 -23.98
N PHE A 217 3.00 6.79 -22.88
CA PHE A 217 3.99 7.01 -21.83
C PHE A 217 5.43 6.92 -22.36
N LEU A 218 5.73 5.93 -23.20
CA LEU A 218 7.06 5.79 -23.81
C LEU A 218 7.39 6.94 -24.78
N ALA A 219 6.38 7.54 -25.40
CA ALA A 219 6.56 8.67 -26.32
C ALA A 219 6.92 9.99 -25.62
N GLU A 220 6.69 10.11 -24.30
CA GLU A 220 7.05 11.30 -23.51
C GLU A 220 8.56 11.52 -23.38
N GLY A 221 9.37 10.46 -23.58
CA GLY A 221 10.82 10.52 -23.45
C GLY A 221 11.31 10.45 -22.00
N LYS A 222 12.50 11.00 -21.74
CA LYS A 222 13.15 10.93 -20.41
C LYS A 222 12.75 12.11 -19.54
N LEU A 223 11.84 11.87 -18.61
CA LEU A 223 11.47 12.81 -17.55
C LEU A 223 11.89 12.22 -16.19
N PRO A 224 12.16 13.03 -15.15
CA PRO A 224 12.44 12.53 -13.79
C PRO A 224 11.17 12.05 -13.05
N ARG A 225 9.99 12.33 -13.62
CA ARG A 225 8.67 11.85 -13.16
C ARG A 225 7.72 11.75 -14.34
N PRO A 226 6.71 10.86 -14.29
CA PRO A 226 5.67 10.79 -15.33
C PRO A 226 4.93 12.11 -15.48
N SER A 227 4.46 12.40 -16.70
CA SER A 227 3.58 13.54 -16.94
C SER A 227 2.22 13.38 -16.26
N VAL A 228 1.41 14.44 -16.27
CA VAL A 228 0.02 14.39 -15.80
C VAL A 228 -0.90 13.64 -16.77
N GLU A 229 -0.49 13.50 -18.03
CA GLU A 229 -1.23 12.82 -19.09
C GLU A 229 -0.84 11.33 -19.19
N SER A 230 0.24 10.92 -18.54
CA SER A 230 0.69 9.53 -18.55
C SER A 230 -0.30 8.63 -17.82
N VAL A 231 -0.55 7.46 -18.39
CA VAL A 231 -1.23 6.36 -17.71
C VAL A 231 -0.24 5.19 -17.52
N THR A 232 0.04 4.88 -16.26
CA THR A 232 0.99 3.86 -15.80
C THR A 232 0.35 2.95 -14.75
N CYS A 233 1.07 1.92 -14.31
CA CYS A 233 0.62 1.07 -13.20
C CYS A 233 0.31 1.92 -11.96
N ALA A 234 1.21 2.84 -11.63
CA ALA A 234 1.04 3.74 -10.49
C ALA A 234 -0.15 4.68 -10.65
N THR A 235 -0.41 5.26 -11.82
CA THR A 235 -1.54 6.21 -11.95
C THR A 235 -2.90 5.54 -11.80
N CYS A 236 -3.04 4.28 -12.22
CA CYS A 236 -4.30 3.53 -12.08
C CYS A 236 -4.51 3.02 -10.64
N HIS A 237 -3.46 2.47 -10.03
CA HIS A 237 -3.55 1.80 -8.72
C HIS A 237 -3.23 2.69 -7.52
N LEU A 238 -2.57 3.84 -7.74
CA LEU A 238 -2.18 4.84 -6.74
C LEU A 238 -2.66 6.21 -7.23
N PRO A 239 -3.98 6.48 -7.23
CA PRO A 239 -4.53 7.69 -7.85
C PRO A 239 -4.00 8.95 -7.18
N ARG A 240 -3.85 10.00 -7.98
CA ARG A 240 -3.64 11.35 -7.46
C ARG A 240 -4.96 11.85 -6.91
N GLN A 241 -4.91 12.37 -5.68
CA GLN A 241 -6.06 12.95 -5.00
C GLN A 241 -5.72 14.37 -4.57
N GLU A 242 -6.74 15.18 -4.38
CA GLU A 242 -6.59 16.54 -3.92
C GLU A 242 -7.41 16.77 -2.65
N ASN A 243 -6.89 17.65 -1.79
CA ASN A 243 -7.65 18.28 -0.74
C ASN A 243 -7.46 19.80 -0.84
N ASP A 244 -8.06 20.56 0.09
CA ASP A 244 -8.05 22.03 0.07
C ASP A 244 -6.63 22.66 0.03
N VAL A 245 -5.58 21.89 0.33
CA VAL A 245 -4.22 22.39 0.57
C VAL A 245 -3.19 21.80 -0.39
N LYS A 246 -3.38 20.56 -0.87
CA LYS A 246 -2.40 19.88 -1.72
C LYS A 246 -3.00 18.80 -2.61
N VAL A 247 -2.29 18.52 -3.71
CA VAL A 247 -2.40 17.26 -4.47
C VAL A 247 -1.40 16.27 -3.90
N PHE A 248 -1.84 15.04 -3.69
CA PHE A 248 -1.01 13.95 -3.16
C PHE A 248 -1.29 12.64 -3.92
N VAL A 249 -0.40 11.66 -3.78
CA VAL A 249 -0.60 10.32 -4.33
C VAL A 249 -1.12 9.42 -3.22
N ASN A 250 -2.28 8.80 -3.44
CA ASN A 250 -2.80 7.82 -2.50
C ASN A 250 -2.01 6.51 -2.63
N HIS A 251 -1.20 6.17 -1.62
CA HIS A 251 -0.35 4.99 -1.64
C HIS A 251 -1.10 3.69 -1.27
N ASN A 252 -2.41 3.75 -1.06
CA ASN A 252 -3.24 2.57 -0.90
C ASN A 252 -3.46 1.90 -2.26
N ASN A 253 -2.60 0.93 -2.59
CA ASN A 253 -2.63 0.18 -3.85
C ASN A 253 -3.92 -0.65 -4.08
N THR A 254 -4.84 -0.63 -3.11
CA THR A 254 -6.14 -1.30 -3.21
C THR A 254 -7.33 -0.36 -3.21
N TYR A 255 -7.09 0.94 -3.05
CA TYR A 255 -8.15 1.93 -2.99
C TYR A 255 -9.04 1.85 -4.22
N ASN A 256 -8.50 1.81 -5.43
CA ASN A 256 -9.29 1.77 -6.66
C ASN A 256 -9.67 0.36 -7.15
N LEU A 257 -9.36 -0.71 -6.41
CA LEU A 257 -9.65 -2.06 -6.89
C LEU A 257 -11.12 -2.46 -6.72
N LEU A 258 -11.72 -2.08 -5.59
CA LEU A 258 -13.10 -2.45 -5.27
C LEU A 258 -13.85 -1.33 -4.52
N PRO A 259 -15.11 -1.04 -4.90
CA PRO A 259 -15.76 -1.50 -6.13
C PRO A 259 -15.08 -0.90 -7.38
N ARG A 260 -15.16 -1.61 -8.52
CA ARG A 260 -14.37 -1.30 -9.73
C ARG A 260 -14.69 0.08 -10.33
N ASP A 261 -15.92 0.53 -10.17
CA ASP A 261 -16.40 1.86 -10.58
C ASP A 261 -15.68 3.01 -9.87
N ARG A 262 -15.06 2.77 -8.71
CA ARG A 262 -14.20 3.79 -8.08
C ARG A 262 -13.06 4.21 -9.00
N MET A 263 -12.41 3.27 -9.69
CA MET A 263 -11.34 3.58 -10.64
C MET A 263 -11.82 4.45 -11.81
N VAL A 264 -13.08 4.29 -12.22
CA VAL A 264 -13.67 5.09 -13.31
C VAL A 264 -13.63 6.57 -12.96
N LYS A 265 -14.11 6.92 -11.77
CA LYS A 265 -14.14 8.31 -11.31
C LYS A 265 -12.74 8.86 -11.05
N GLU A 266 -11.90 8.11 -10.35
CA GLU A 266 -10.60 8.62 -9.87
C GLU A 266 -9.53 8.66 -10.98
N VAL A 267 -9.67 7.84 -12.02
CA VAL A 267 -8.62 7.65 -13.05
C VAL A 267 -9.17 7.85 -14.44
N CYS A 268 -10.11 7.01 -14.88
CA CYS A 268 -10.47 6.91 -16.30
C CYS A 268 -11.13 8.19 -16.82
N MET A 269 -12.00 8.81 -16.02
CA MET A 269 -12.76 10.01 -16.38
C MET A 269 -11.92 11.29 -16.42
N ASN A 270 -10.64 11.24 -16.06
CA ASN A 270 -9.72 12.36 -16.26
C ASN A 270 -9.42 12.58 -17.76
N CYS A 271 -9.60 11.53 -18.59
CA CYS A 271 -9.30 11.57 -20.04
C CYS A 271 -10.44 11.01 -20.92
N HIS A 272 -11.25 10.09 -20.41
CA HIS A 272 -12.30 9.40 -21.17
C HIS A 272 -13.71 9.80 -20.73
N GLY A 273 -14.68 9.63 -21.63
CA GLY A 273 -16.09 9.80 -21.30
C GLY A 273 -16.60 8.71 -20.34
N MET A 274 -17.53 9.06 -19.46
CA MET A 274 -18.10 8.18 -18.43
C MET A 274 -18.51 6.81 -18.97
N GLU A 275 -19.33 6.76 -20.02
CA GLU A 275 -19.81 5.49 -20.57
C GLU A 275 -18.69 4.61 -21.12
N TYR A 276 -17.72 5.20 -21.83
CA TYR A 276 -16.55 4.46 -22.31
C TYR A 276 -15.80 3.84 -21.13
N SER A 277 -15.54 4.62 -20.08
CA SER A 277 -14.84 4.14 -18.88
C SER A 277 -15.58 3.04 -18.15
N PHE A 278 -16.91 3.15 -17.99
CA PHE A 278 -17.73 2.12 -17.37
C PHE A 278 -17.74 0.85 -18.22
N ASN A 279 -17.96 0.96 -19.53
CA ASN A 279 -17.89 -0.19 -20.43
C ASN A 279 -16.50 -0.85 -20.40
N SER A 280 -15.41 -0.08 -20.25
CA SER A 280 -14.05 -0.62 -20.15
C SER A 280 -13.74 -1.34 -18.85
N ILE A 281 -14.03 -0.76 -17.68
CA ILE A 281 -13.60 -1.35 -16.40
C ILE A 281 -14.36 -2.63 -16.03
N PHE A 282 -15.57 -2.79 -16.58
CA PHE A 282 -16.43 -3.95 -16.35
C PHE A 282 -16.27 -5.03 -17.44
N ASP A 283 -15.46 -4.78 -18.47
CA ASP A 283 -15.07 -5.77 -19.47
C ASP A 283 -13.83 -6.53 -18.97
N ASP A 284 -14.04 -7.74 -18.43
CA ASP A 284 -12.96 -8.54 -17.82
C ASP A 284 -11.83 -8.89 -18.80
N GLU A 285 -12.17 -9.12 -20.08
CA GLU A 285 -11.16 -9.41 -21.12
C GLU A 285 -10.32 -8.17 -21.41
N LEU A 286 -10.96 -7.00 -21.50
CA LEU A 286 -10.25 -5.74 -21.72
C LEU A 286 -9.37 -5.37 -20.50
N VAL A 287 -9.86 -5.59 -19.28
CA VAL A 287 -9.06 -5.41 -18.07
C VAL A 287 -7.84 -6.32 -18.13
N GLU A 288 -8.00 -7.61 -18.42
CA GLU A 288 -6.88 -8.55 -18.53
C GLU A 288 -5.89 -8.18 -19.65
N ALA A 289 -6.37 -7.60 -20.75
CA ALA A 289 -5.55 -7.08 -21.83
C ALA A 289 -4.87 -5.73 -21.52
N ASN A 290 -5.07 -5.17 -20.32
CA ASN A 290 -4.58 -3.85 -19.90
C ASN A 290 -5.08 -2.71 -20.83
N PHE A 291 -6.35 -2.77 -21.23
CA PHE A 291 -7.01 -1.74 -22.03
C PHE A 291 -6.27 -1.43 -23.35
N ASP A 292 -5.83 -2.47 -24.06
CA ASP A 292 -5.10 -2.36 -25.32
C ASP A 292 -5.97 -2.00 -26.53
N SER A 293 -7.29 -2.00 -26.35
CA SER A 293 -8.30 -1.80 -27.38
C SER A 293 -9.54 -1.08 -26.81
N SER A 294 -10.57 -0.88 -27.64
CA SER A 294 -11.84 -0.29 -27.21
C SER A 294 -12.76 -1.34 -26.58
N PRO A 295 -13.57 -0.97 -25.57
CA PRO A 295 -14.49 -1.91 -24.92
C PRO A 295 -15.49 -2.49 -25.91
N GLN A 296 -15.71 -3.80 -25.79
CA GLN A 296 -16.75 -4.49 -26.54
C GLN A 296 -18.02 -4.60 -25.70
N LEU A 297 -17.88 -4.62 -24.37
CA LEU A 297 -19.00 -4.60 -23.45
C LEU A 297 -19.83 -3.32 -23.60
N HIS A 298 -21.16 -3.48 -23.56
CA HIS A 298 -22.12 -2.40 -23.49
C HIS A 298 -23.01 -2.63 -22.28
N LEU A 299 -22.84 -1.84 -21.22
CA LEU A 299 -23.60 -2.01 -19.99
C LEU A 299 -25.06 -1.62 -20.17
N GLU A 300 -25.96 -2.58 -19.92
CA GLU A 300 -27.41 -2.37 -20.00
C GLU A 300 -27.88 -1.21 -19.11
N THR A 301 -27.27 -1.02 -17.94
CA THR A 301 -27.60 0.06 -17.01
C THR A 301 -27.50 1.44 -17.68
N ILE A 302 -26.54 1.65 -18.58
CA ILE A 302 -26.39 2.93 -19.28
C ILE A 302 -27.59 3.16 -20.22
N GLU A 303 -28.04 2.11 -20.91
CA GLU A 303 -29.23 2.20 -21.75
C GLU A 303 -30.49 2.45 -20.93
N LEU A 304 -30.63 1.79 -19.78
CA LEU A 304 -31.75 2.02 -18.86
C LEU A 304 -31.80 3.47 -18.36
N VAL A 305 -30.64 4.07 -18.04
CA VAL A 305 -30.56 5.50 -17.67
C VAL A 305 -30.98 6.39 -18.84
N ARG A 306 -30.51 6.14 -20.07
CA ARG A 306 -30.95 6.92 -21.25
C ARG A 306 -32.46 6.84 -21.46
N GLN A 307 -33.05 5.66 -21.30
CA GLN A 307 -34.50 5.49 -21.42
C GLN A 307 -35.26 6.24 -20.32
N LEU A 308 -34.74 6.24 -19.09
CA LEU A 308 -35.30 7.01 -17.99
C LEU A 308 -35.28 8.52 -18.29
N GLU A 309 -34.13 9.04 -18.74
CA GLU A 309 -34.00 10.46 -19.09
C GLU A 309 -34.90 10.87 -20.26
N LYS A 310 -35.04 10.01 -21.28
CA LYS A 310 -36.01 10.22 -22.37
C LYS A 310 -37.46 10.29 -21.86
N ARG A 311 -37.83 9.48 -20.87
CA ARG A 311 -39.17 9.53 -20.26
C ARG A 311 -39.38 10.82 -19.45
N ARG A 312 -38.40 11.24 -18.65
CA ARG A 312 -38.43 12.49 -17.88
C ARG A 312 -38.57 13.71 -18.78
N ALA A 313 -37.79 13.77 -19.86
CA ALA A 313 -37.87 14.87 -20.82
C ALA A 313 -39.24 14.98 -21.50
N LYS A 314 -39.89 13.84 -21.81
CA LYS A 314 -41.25 13.83 -22.36
C LYS A 314 -42.30 14.31 -21.37
N GLN A 315 -42.17 13.96 -20.09
CA GLN A 315 -43.07 14.43 -19.03
C GLN A 315 -42.93 15.95 -18.83
N ASN A 316 -41.70 16.44 -18.71
CA ASN A 316 -41.44 17.88 -18.53
C ASN A 316 -41.84 18.76 -19.73
N ALA A 317 -42.02 18.16 -20.92
CA ALA A 317 -42.48 18.87 -22.11
C ALA A 317 -44.02 18.90 -22.25
N GLN A 318 -44.73 18.16 -21.40
CA GLN A 318 -46.20 18.11 -21.35
C GLN A 318 -46.78 18.97 -20.21
N ASP A 319 -45.93 19.39 -19.27
CA ASP A 319 -46.23 20.33 -18.19
C ASP A 319 -45.91 21.78 -18.60
#